data_AF-L8HL93-F1
#
_entry.id   AF-L8HL93-F1
#
_cell.length_a   1.000
_cell.length_b   1.000
_cell.length_c   1.000
_cell.angle_alpha   90.00
_cell.angle_beta   90.00
_cell.angle_gamma   90.00
#
_symmetry.space_group_name_H-M   'P 1'
#
loop_
_entity.id
_entity.type
_entity.pdbx_description
1 polymer ?
#
loop_
_entity_poly.entity_id
_entity_poly.type
_entity_poly.pdbx_seq_one_letter_code
_entity_poly.pdbx_strand_id
1 'polypeptide(L)'
;MEAKDETKTLWEELPHKALDNGPGAFQLADGRIAYLAFAKKDGFPSVDQRAGLTVAPNAGSVEDFVQRHEQEPTLVRQVRNKVRKCAGCGKPNAFTLPHCNGCGLDLSTTAISFTNNVFVGFVYGIEKGPFPLTVSLRYEDEESLVFDDLLALSPCHLNSVPTTAYIPDWRYLLKDPVQGLALIDRLFGRCWQAVEEQFYADEAWHAKILKSGVTLAQLKDHVVAGFNYPPSQYHLHIQFIVPPFLPFQWALYLQAQRAARRTRHHAHRRRRVPLQGQGCGLRRGFPSVLRSLWSQPRGPGPVAATGLWRRGRARRWSGARLSLHLRRRRPRGRHRSRRQGHAGGR
;
A
#
# COMPACT_ATOMS: atom_id res chain seq x y z
N MET A 1 -44.70 10.12 -40.00
CA MET A 1 -43.26 10.48 -39.96
C MET A 1 -42.77 10.23 -38.55
N GLU A 2 -42.23 9.05 -38.31
CA GLU A 2 -41.62 8.67 -37.03
C GLU A 2 -40.10 8.62 -37.26
N ALA A 3 -39.36 9.43 -36.50
CA ALA A 3 -37.91 9.38 -36.47
C ALA A 3 -37.49 8.16 -35.62
N LYS A 4 -36.76 7.22 -36.23
CA LYS A 4 -36.13 6.11 -35.52
C LYS A 4 -34.85 6.59 -34.87
N ASP A 5 -34.75 6.33 -33.58
CA ASP A 5 -33.63 6.66 -32.71
C ASP A 5 -32.46 5.69 -32.96
N GLU A 6 -31.46 6.13 -33.72
CA GLU A 6 -30.25 5.36 -34.08
C GLU A 6 -29.09 5.65 -33.10
N THR A 7 -29.32 5.49 -31.80
CA THR A 7 -28.22 5.37 -30.83
C THR A 7 -28.09 3.93 -30.35
N LYS A 8 -27.79 3.02 -31.28
CA LYS A 8 -27.11 1.78 -30.91
C LYS A 8 -25.65 2.12 -30.64
N THR A 9 -25.27 2.11 -29.37
CA THR A 9 -23.89 2.32 -28.97
C THR A 9 -23.00 1.22 -29.57
N LEU A 10 -21.87 1.62 -30.16
CA LEU A 10 -20.79 0.80 -30.75
C LEU A 10 -20.28 -0.40 -29.90
N TRP A 11 -20.81 -0.59 -28.69
CA TRP A 11 -20.49 -1.66 -27.77
C TRP A 11 -21.14 -3.00 -28.11
N GLU A 12 -22.29 -3.01 -28.79
CA GLU A 12 -23.05 -4.25 -29.05
C GLU A 12 -22.55 -5.06 -30.26
N GLU A 13 -21.69 -4.49 -31.11
CA GLU A 13 -21.21 -5.14 -32.33
C GLU A 13 -19.80 -5.73 -32.24
N LEU A 14 -19.15 -5.68 -31.07
CA LEU A 14 -17.83 -6.29 -30.92
C LEU A 14 -17.96 -7.81 -30.68
N PRO A 15 -17.37 -8.66 -31.53
CA PRO A 15 -17.47 -10.10 -31.40
C PRO A 15 -16.87 -10.56 -30.07
N HIS A 16 -17.70 -11.22 -29.25
CA HIS A 16 -17.33 -11.80 -27.95
C HIS A 16 -16.10 -12.74 -27.96
N LYS A 17 -15.58 -13.12 -29.14
CA LYS A 17 -14.38 -13.95 -29.30
C LYS A 17 -13.05 -13.22 -29.10
N ALA A 18 -13.04 -11.89 -28.94
CA ALA A 18 -11.80 -11.13 -28.68
C ALA A 18 -11.37 -11.09 -27.20
N LEU A 19 -12.15 -11.67 -26.28
CA LEU A 19 -11.90 -11.60 -24.83
C LEU A 19 -11.06 -12.76 -24.27
N ASP A 20 -10.68 -13.75 -25.08
CA ASP A 20 -9.80 -14.84 -24.62
C ASP A 20 -8.35 -14.40 -24.42
N ASN A 21 -7.98 -13.19 -24.87
CA ASN A 21 -6.67 -12.59 -24.63
C ASN A 21 -6.76 -11.05 -24.56
N GLY A 22 -7.20 -10.45 -23.45
CA GLY A 22 -6.83 -9.04 -23.28
C GLY A 22 -7.39 -8.25 -22.09
N PRO A 23 -6.68 -7.18 -21.69
CA PRO A 23 -6.98 -6.35 -20.52
C PRO A 23 -7.88 -5.17 -20.89
N GLY A 24 -8.43 -4.56 -19.84
CA GLY A 24 -9.44 -3.51 -19.92
C GLY A 24 -9.09 -2.36 -20.88
N ALA A 25 -10.07 -2.00 -21.70
CA ALA A 25 -10.07 -0.75 -22.43
C ALA A 25 -10.44 0.42 -21.49
N PHE A 26 -9.88 1.59 -21.71
CA PHE A 26 -10.26 2.83 -21.01
C PHE A 26 -10.28 4.01 -21.98
N GLN A 27 -11.19 4.96 -21.73
CA GLN A 27 -11.38 6.12 -22.60
C GLN A 27 -10.47 7.27 -22.16
N LEU A 28 -9.74 7.84 -23.12
CA LEU A 28 -8.91 9.03 -22.94
C LEU A 28 -9.77 10.30 -22.95
N ALA A 29 -9.22 11.39 -22.41
CA ALA A 29 -9.92 12.68 -22.32
C ALA A 29 -10.28 13.32 -23.68
N ASP A 30 -9.67 12.87 -24.77
CA ASP A 30 -9.97 13.30 -26.15
C ASP A 30 -10.97 12.35 -26.86
N GLY A 31 -11.61 11.47 -26.10
CA GLY A 31 -12.62 10.53 -26.61
C GLY A 31 -12.06 9.25 -27.21
N ARG A 32 -10.73 9.14 -27.41
CA ARG A 32 -10.11 7.92 -27.94
C ARG A 32 -10.17 6.79 -26.92
N ILE A 33 -10.44 5.57 -27.36
CA ILE A 33 -10.34 4.38 -26.52
C ILE A 33 -8.90 3.87 -26.55
N ALA A 34 -8.25 3.85 -25.40
CA ALA A 34 -6.96 3.21 -25.21
C ALA A 34 -7.20 1.78 -24.70
N TYR A 35 -6.64 0.82 -25.42
CA TYR A 35 -6.62 -0.57 -25.01
C TYR A 35 -5.28 -0.84 -24.33
N LEU A 36 -5.25 -1.62 -23.26
CA LEU A 36 -4.04 -2.37 -22.88
C LEU A 36 -3.81 -3.50 -23.90
N ALA A 37 -3.78 -3.18 -25.20
CA ALA A 37 -3.61 -4.16 -26.24
C ALA A 37 -2.28 -4.91 -26.01
N PHE A 38 -2.33 -6.24 -26.10
CA PHE A 38 -1.16 -7.14 -26.02
C PHE A 38 -0.54 -7.40 -24.63
N ALA A 39 -1.28 -7.29 -23.52
CA ALA A 39 -0.83 -7.98 -22.30
C ALA A 39 -0.94 -9.50 -22.50
N LYS A 40 0.06 -10.09 -23.14
CA LYS A 40 0.27 -11.53 -23.11
C LYS A 40 0.52 -11.91 -21.65
N LYS A 41 0.12 -13.12 -21.25
CA LYS A 41 0.45 -13.67 -19.91
C LYS A 41 1.96 -13.61 -19.65
N ASP A 42 2.76 -13.79 -20.70
CA ASP A 42 4.24 -13.71 -20.67
C ASP A 42 4.77 -12.29 -20.99
N GLY A 43 3.87 -11.38 -21.35
CA GLY A 43 4.15 -10.00 -21.74
C GLY A 43 4.46 -9.09 -20.55
N PHE A 44 4.05 -9.45 -19.34
CA PHE A 44 4.37 -8.72 -18.11
C PHE A 44 5.34 -9.55 -17.26
N PRO A 45 6.54 -9.03 -16.94
CA PRO A 45 7.43 -9.74 -16.03
C PRO A 45 6.78 -9.69 -14.64
N SER A 46 6.42 -10.86 -14.12
CA SER A 46 6.12 -11.03 -12.71
C SER A 46 7.39 -11.48 -12.01
N VAL A 47 7.66 -10.88 -10.85
CA VAL A 47 8.62 -11.47 -9.91
C VAL A 47 7.84 -12.49 -9.10
N ASP A 48 8.19 -13.76 -9.27
CA ASP A 48 7.54 -14.86 -8.57
C ASP A 48 7.57 -14.63 -7.06
N GLN A 49 6.46 -15.00 -6.41
CA GLN A 49 6.40 -14.96 -4.96
C GLN A 49 7.36 -16.01 -4.41
N ARG A 50 8.37 -15.57 -3.66
CA ARG A 50 9.35 -16.49 -3.04
C ARG A 50 8.84 -17.11 -1.75
N ALA A 51 7.89 -16.44 -1.08
CA ALA A 51 7.23 -17.01 0.08
C ALA A 51 6.34 -18.19 -0.35
N GLY A 52 6.52 -19.34 0.30
CA GLY A 52 5.62 -20.47 0.10
C GLY A 52 4.20 -20.13 0.56
N LEU A 53 3.21 -20.88 0.04
CA LEU A 53 1.83 -20.76 0.51
C LEU A 53 1.78 -21.08 2.01
N THR A 54 1.29 -20.13 2.80
CA THR A 54 1.03 -20.29 4.22
C THR A 54 -0.45 -20.57 4.45
N VAL A 55 -0.75 -21.43 5.42
CA VAL A 55 -2.13 -21.67 5.84
C VAL A 55 -2.52 -20.58 6.82
N ALA A 56 -3.69 -19.96 6.60
CA ALA A 56 -4.25 -18.97 7.49
C ALA A 56 -4.40 -19.54 8.92
N PRO A 57 -3.79 -18.94 9.96
CA PRO A 57 -3.92 -19.43 11.33
C PRO A 57 -5.35 -19.36 11.86
N ASN A 58 -6.17 -18.45 11.33
CA ASN A 58 -7.58 -18.30 11.67
C ASN A 58 -8.45 -18.74 10.50
N ALA A 59 -8.83 -20.01 10.49
CA ALA A 59 -9.82 -20.55 9.56
C ALA A 59 -11.17 -19.82 9.69
N GLY A 60 -11.88 -19.74 8.57
CA GLY A 60 -13.20 -19.10 8.49
C GLY A 60 -13.17 -17.64 8.03
N SER A 61 -14.35 -17.03 8.12
CA SER A 61 -14.62 -15.67 7.68
C SER A 61 -14.23 -14.61 8.72
N VAL A 62 -14.20 -13.35 8.30
CA VAL A 62 -14.10 -12.19 9.22
C VAL A 62 -15.27 -12.20 10.21
N GLU A 63 -16.45 -12.63 9.79
CA GLU A 63 -17.64 -12.75 10.62
C GLU A 63 -17.44 -13.83 11.71
N ASP A 64 -16.90 -15.00 11.33
CA ASP A 64 -16.56 -16.07 12.28
C ASP A 64 -15.49 -15.61 13.29
N PHE A 65 -14.51 -14.81 12.83
CA PHE A 65 -13.52 -14.20 13.71
C PHE A 65 -14.16 -13.22 14.69
N VAL A 66 -15.04 -12.34 14.21
CA VAL A 66 -15.77 -11.39 15.06
C VAL A 66 -16.62 -12.11 16.11
N GLN A 67 -17.33 -13.18 15.72
CA GLN A 67 -18.16 -13.95 16.64
C GLN A 67 -17.32 -14.61 17.74
N ARG A 68 -16.18 -15.23 17.38
CA ARG A 68 -15.26 -15.84 18.36
C ARG A 68 -14.67 -14.84 19.34
N HIS A 69 -14.50 -13.59 18.91
CA HIS A 69 -13.90 -12.51 19.69
C HIS A 69 -14.92 -11.44 20.12
N GLU A 70 -16.21 -11.78 20.23
CA GLU A 70 -17.27 -10.81 20.55
C GLU A 70 -17.06 -10.10 21.90
N GLN A 71 -16.40 -10.78 22.85
CA GLN A 71 -16.06 -10.26 24.17
C GLN A 71 -14.82 -9.34 24.15
N GLU A 72 -14.18 -9.17 22.99
CA GLU A 72 -13.00 -8.35 22.77
C GLU A 72 -13.33 -7.16 21.83
N PRO A 73 -14.08 -6.15 22.31
CA PRO A 73 -14.62 -5.08 21.46
C PRO A 73 -13.55 -4.28 20.72
N THR A 74 -12.31 -4.25 21.26
CA THR A 74 -11.18 -3.63 20.58
C THR A 74 -10.80 -4.40 19.31
N LEU A 75 -10.69 -5.73 19.36
CA LEU A 75 -10.38 -6.57 18.19
C LEU A 75 -11.47 -6.49 17.14
N VAL A 76 -12.73 -6.61 17.55
CA VAL A 76 -13.90 -6.49 16.67
C VAL A 76 -13.92 -5.16 15.92
N ARG A 77 -13.52 -4.07 16.58
CA ARG A 77 -13.42 -2.76 15.93
C ARG A 77 -12.31 -2.69 14.88
N GLN A 78 -11.19 -3.37 15.10
CA GLN A 78 -10.02 -3.28 14.21
C GLN A 78 -10.26 -3.96 12.86
N VAL A 79 -11.01 -5.07 12.85
CA VAL A 79 -11.35 -5.82 11.62
C VAL A 79 -12.41 -5.12 10.76
N ARG A 80 -12.87 -3.92 11.14
CA ARG A 80 -13.90 -3.15 10.43
C ARG A 80 -13.40 -1.77 10.02
N ASN A 81 -13.60 -1.42 8.76
CA ASN A 81 -13.45 -0.06 8.24
C ASN A 81 -14.76 0.71 8.42
N LYS A 82 -14.68 2.00 8.76
CA LYS A 82 -15.84 2.90 8.75
C LYS A 82 -16.02 3.51 7.36
N VAL A 83 -17.19 3.32 6.77
CA VAL A 83 -17.49 3.80 5.42
C VAL A 83 -18.85 4.48 5.33
N ARG A 84 -19.07 5.22 4.25
CA ARG A 84 -20.39 5.62 3.76
C ARG A 84 -20.61 4.96 2.41
N LYS A 85 -21.67 4.16 2.28
CA LYS A 85 -22.00 3.49 1.01
C LYS A 85 -22.83 4.44 0.15
N CYS A 86 -22.28 4.84 -0.99
CA CYS A 86 -22.94 5.78 -1.89
C CYS A 86 -24.28 5.22 -2.39
N ALA A 87 -25.37 5.97 -2.23
CA ALA A 87 -26.70 5.55 -2.69
C ALA A 87 -26.80 5.45 -4.23
N GLY A 88 -26.08 6.31 -4.96
CA GLY A 88 -26.09 6.30 -6.44
C GLY A 88 -25.35 5.11 -7.07
N CYS A 89 -24.08 4.87 -6.70
CA CYS A 89 -23.24 3.84 -7.34
C CYS A 89 -22.88 2.65 -6.45
N GLY A 90 -23.36 2.60 -5.20
CA GLY A 90 -23.06 1.52 -4.26
C GLY A 90 -21.62 1.47 -3.73
N LYS A 91 -20.71 2.32 -4.23
CA LYS A 91 -19.30 2.33 -3.83
C LYS A 91 -19.14 2.67 -2.33
N PRO A 92 -18.34 1.91 -1.56
CA PRO A 92 -17.95 2.31 -0.22
C PRO A 92 -16.93 3.47 -0.30
N ASN A 93 -17.20 4.56 0.41
CA ASN A 93 -16.32 5.72 0.51
C ASN A 93 -15.87 5.87 1.96
N ALA A 94 -14.68 6.44 2.21
CA ALA A 94 -14.26 6.75 3.56
C ALA A 94 -15.29 7.66 4.25
N PHE A 95 -15.63 7.38 5.51
CA PHE A 95 -16.73 8.10 6.19
C PHE A 95 -16.49 9.62 6.34
N THR A 96 -15.24 10.06 6.19
CA THR A 96 -14.84 11.47 6.24
C THR A 96 -15.02 12.20 4.90
N LEU A 97 -15.31 11.49 3.81
CA LEU A 97 -15.54 12.12 2.52
C LEU A 97 -16.96 12.73 2.47
N PRO A 98 -17.08 14.02 2.12
CA PRO A 98 -18.39 14.65 1.96
C PRO A 98 -19.07 14.22 0.65
N HIS A 99 -18.30 13.82 -0.38
CA HIS A 99 -18.83 13.41 -1.68
C HIS A 99 -18.24 12.06 -2.10
N CYS A 100 -18.99 11.30 -2.90
CA CYS A 100 -18.52 10.03 -3.44
C CYS A 100 -17.37 10.27 -4.42
N ASN A 101 -16.23 9.60 -4.22
CA ASN A 101 -15.06 9.71 -5.10
C ASN A 101 -15.19 8.87 -6.40
N GLY A 102 -16.37 8.32 -6.67
CA GLY A 102 -16.72 7.66 -7.92
C GLY A 102 -17.64 8.53 -8.78
N CYS A 103 -18.79 8.92 -8.25
CA CYS A 103 -19.84 9.62 -9.00
C CYS A 103 -20.11 11.08 -8.54
N GLY A 104 -19.44 11.56 -7.49
CA GLY A 104 -19.61 12.93 -6.99
C GLY A 104 -20.85 13.18 -6.12
N LEU A 105 -21.74 12.20 -5.94
CA LEU A 105 -22.94 12.33 -5.09
C LEU A 105 -22.59 12.76 -3.65
N ASP A 106 -23.37 13.65 -3.05
CA ASP A 106 -23.23 14.06 -1.64
C ASP A 106 -23.46 12.86 -0.70
N LEU A 107 -22.58 12.73 0.28
CA LEU A 107 -22.58 11.68 1.30
C LEU A 107 -22.82 12.24 2.70
N SER A 108 -23.03 13.55 2.85
CA SER A 108 -23.17 14.22 4.15
C SER A 108 -24.24 13.59 5.05
N THR A 109 -25.38 13.17 4.47
CA THR A 109 -26.52 12.53 5.14
C THR A 109 -26.48 11.01 5.08
N THR A 110 -25.52 10.41 4.37
CA THR A 110 -25.38 8.95 4.27
C THR A 110 -24.92 8.38 5.61
N ALA A 111 -25.68 7.41 6.14
CA ALA A 111 -25.35 6.73 7.39
C ALA A 111 -23.98 6.02 7.30
N ILE A 112 -23.25 6.03 8.42
CA ILE A 112 -21.99 5.29 8.53
C ILE A 112 -22.30 3.80 8.63
N SER A 113 -21.66 3.00 7.79
CA SER A 113 -21.67 1.55 7.81
C SER A 113 -20.25 0.99 7.90
N PHE A 114 -20.11 -0.32 7.77
CA PHE A 114 -18.83 -1.00 7.94
C PHE A 114 -18.53 -1.92 6.77
N THR A 115 -17.24 -2.03 6.44
CA THR A 115 -16.68 -3.06 5.54
C THR A 115 -15.51 -3.75 6.23
N ASN A 116 -15.06 -4.89 5.69
CA ASN A 116 -13.96 -5.65 6.28
C ASN A 116 -12.63 -4.90 6.08
N ASN A 117 -11.83 -4.81 7.15
CA ASN A 117 -10.47 -4.29 7.11
C ASN A 117 -9.52 -5.39 6.68
N VAL A 118 -9.25 -5.49 5.37
CA VAL A 118 -8.50 -6.62 4.80
C VAL A 118 -7.06 -6.67 5.31
N PHE A 119 -6.45 -5.53 5.64
CA PHE A 119 -5.08 -5.51 6.18
C PHE A 119 -5.01 -6.09 7.58
N VAL A 120 -6.00 -5.80 8.44
CA VAL A 120 -6.09 -6.46 9.74
C VAL A 120 -6.42 -7.94 9.57
N GLY A 121 -7.21 -8.29 8.55
CA GLY A 121 -7.42 -9.68 8.14
C GLY A 121 -6.12 -10.42 7.84
N PHE A 122 -5.20 -9.81 7.08
CA PHE A 122 -3.87 -10.38 6.82
C PHE A 122 -3.02 -10.49 8.09
N VAL A 123 -2.99 -9.44 8.93
CA VAL A 123 -2.21 -9.43 10.18
C VAL A 123 -2.68 -10.52 11.15
N TYR A 124 -3.99 -10.75 11.25
CA TYR A 124 -4.54 -11.84 12.07
C TYR A 124 -4.60 -13.18 11.34
N GLY A 125 -4.21 -13.23 10.06
CA GLY A 125 -4.23 -14.44 9.27
C GLY A 125 -5.63 -15.07 9.20
N ILE A 126 -6.64 -14.25 8.93
CA ILE A 126 -8.03 -14.67 8.69
C ILE A 126 -8.12 -15.21 7.26
N GLU A 127 -8.74 -16.37 7.08
CA GLU A 127 -8.77 -17.08 5.80
C GLU A 127 -9.55 -16.33 4.71
N LYS A 128 -10.72 -15.76 5.03
CA LYS A 128 -11.56 -15.10 4.02
C LYS A 128 -12.40 -13.94 4.56
N GLY A 129 -12.76 -13.02 3.67
CA GLY A 129 -13.86 -12.08 3.82
C GLY A 129 -14.95 -12.42 2.80
N PRO A 130 -15.46 -11.43 2.04
CA PRO A 130 -16.31 -11.69 0.87
C PRO A 130 -15.57 -12.48 -0.24
N PHE A 131 -14.24 -12.55 -0.16
CA PHE A 131 -13.34 -13.31 -1.03
C PHE A 131 -12.20 -13.89 -0.17
N PRO A 132 -11.47 -14.91 -0.65
CA PRO A 132 -10.28 -15.43 0.04
C PRO A 132 -9.27 -14.33 0.31
N LEU A 133 -8.79 -14.21 1.55
CA LEU A 133 -7.79 -13.23 1.93
C LEU A 133 -6.38 -13.75 1.63
N THR A 134 -6.13 -13.97 0.34
CA THR A 134 -4.83 -14.38 -0.17
C THR A 134 -4.02 -13.16 -0.57
N VAL A 135 -2.74 -13.14 -0.18
CA VAL A 135 -1.84 -12.03 -0.45
C VAL A 135 -0.49 -12.55 -0.96
N SER A 136 0.07 -11.86 -1.95
CA SER A 136 1.43 -12.10 -2.41
C SER A 136 2.41 -11.49 -1.41
N LEU A 137 2.79 -12.30 -0.43
CA LEU A 137 3.69 -11.93 0.65
C LEU A 137 5.13 -11.80 0.14
N ARG A 138 5.75 -10.65 0.39
CA ARG A 138 7.15 -10.37 0.05
C ARG A 138 8.06 -10.46 1.26
N TYR A 139 7.61 -10.02 2.43
CA TYR A 139 8.39 -10.07 3.66
C TYR A 139 7.46 -10.17 4.87
N GLU A 140 7.88 -10.91 5.89
CA GLU A 140 7.18 -11.00 7.17
C GLU A 140 8.20 -11.16 8.30
N ASP A 141 8.01 -10.38 9.36
CA ASP A 141 8.62 -10.61 10.66
C ASP A 141 7.59 -10.32 11.78
N GLU A 142 8.03 -10.42 13.03
CA GLU A 142 7.15 -10.15 14.18
C GLU A 142 6.62 -8.71 14.23
N GLU A 143 7.20 -7.78 13.48
CA GLU A 143 6.90 -6.34 13.56
C GLU A 143 6.23 -5.78 12.30
N SER A 144 6.41 -6.42 11.15
CA SER A 144 6.05 -5.89 9.83
C SER A 144 5.61 -6.99 8.85
N LEU A 145 4.68 -6.62 7.99
CA LEU A 145 4.25 -7.43 6.84
C LEU A 145 4.39 -6.59 5.57
N VAL A 146 5.07 -7.11 4.54
CA VAL A 146 5.21 -6.48 3.22
C VAL A 146 4.62 -7.38 2.15
N PHE A 147 3.78 -6.82 1.29
CA PHE A 147 3.08 -7.56 0.26
C PHE A 147 2.80 -6.72 -0.98
N ASP A 148 2.48 -7.38 -2.10
CA ASP A 148 2.06 -6.67 -3.32
C ASP A 148 0.70 -6.00 -3.13
N ASP A 149 0.58 -4.75 -3.57
CA ASP A 149 -0.68 -4.03 -3.54
C ASP A 149 -1.69 -4.64 -4.55
N LEU A 150 -2.92 -4.89 -4.09
CA LEU A 150 -3.99 -5.50 -4.90
C LEU A 150 -4.45 -4.61 -6.06
N LEU A 151 -4.12 -3.33 -6.03
CA LEU A 151 -4.40 -2.30 -7.03
C LEU A 151 -3.09 -1.68 -7.55
N ALA A 152 -2.09 -2.54 -7.78
CA ALA A 152 -0.74 -2.17 -8.20
C ALA A 152 -0.71 -1.06 -9.27
N LEU A 153 0.06 -0.01 -9.02
CA LEU A 153 0.20 1.17 -9.89
C LEU A 153 1.51 1.17 -10.71
N SER A 154 2.38 0.22 -10.41
CA SER A 154 3.62 -0.07 -11.11
C SER A 154 3.91 -1.57 -11.02
N PRO A 155 4.89 -2.11 -11.78
CA PRO A 155 5.33 -3.50 -11.66
C PRO A 155 5.88 -3.87 -10.28
N CYS A 156 6.20 -2.90 -9.43
CA CYS A 156 6.62 -3.10 -8.06
C CYS A 156 5.92 -2.04 -7.18
N HIS A 157 4.68 -2.37 -6.81
CA HIS A 157 3.86 -1.61 -5.87
C HIS A 157 3.64 -2.47 -4.62
N LEU A 158 4.29 -2.10 -3.54
CA LEU A 158 4.24 -2.82 -2.27
C LEU A 158 3.42 -2.03 -1.25
N ASN A 159 2.75 -2.75 -0.36
CA ASN A 159 2.29 -2.24 0.92
C ASN A 159 3.15 -2.79 2.05
N SER A 160 3.39 -1.97 3.06
CA SER A 160 4.01 -2.41 4.31
C SER A 160 3.19 -1.94 5.51
N VAL A 161 2.84 -2.88 6.39
CA VAL A 161 1.98 -2.65 7.57
C VAL A 161 2.66 -3.12 8.85
N PRO A 162 2.44 -2.44 10.00
CA PRO A 162 2.88 -2.95 11.28
C PRO A 162 1.98 -4.10 11.74
N THR A 163 2.57 -5.09 12.42
CA THR A 163 1.85 -6.23 13.00
C THR A 163 1.70 -6.11 14.53
N THR A 164 2.51 -5.27 15.17
CA THR A 164 2.56 -5.13 16.65
C THR A 164 1.58 -4.12 17.21
N ALA A 165 1.01 -3.24 16.38
CA ALA A 165 0.10 -2.20 16.82
C ALA A 165 -0.94 -1.90 15.75
N TYR A 166 -2.18 -1.72 16.20
CA TYR A 166 -3.26 -1.18 15.38
C TYR A 166 -3.20 0.34 15.36
N ILE A 167 -2.95 0.91 14.18
CA ILE A 167 -2.84 2.36 13.98
C ILE A 167 -3.80 2.73 12.85
N PRO A 168 -4.93 3.43 13.11
CA PRO A 168 -5.95 3.65 12.07
C PRO A 168 -5.46 4.46 10.87
N ASP A 169 -4.61 5.46 11.10
CA ASP A 169 -4.05 6.34 10.08
C ASP A 169 -2.80 7.09 10.56
N TRP A 170 -2.13 7.76 9.64
CA TRP A 170 -0.86 8.45 9.88
C TRP A 170 -0.92 9.55 10.94
N ARG A 171 -2.09 10.13 11.24
CA ARG A 171 -2.20 11.23 12.23
C ARG A 171 -1.84 10.74 13.64
N TYR A 172 -1.98 9.45 13.91
CA TYR A 172 -1.58 8.85 15.18
C TYR A 172 -0.06 8.86 15.38
N LEU A 173 0.73 8.89 14.30
CA LEU A 173 2.18 9.00 14.36
C LEU A 173 2.62 10.38 14.90
N LEU A 174 1.79 11.41 14.75
CA LEU A 174 2.09 12.75 15.25
C LEU A 174 1.97 12.89 16.77
N LYS A 175 1.34 11.93 17.45
CA LYS A 175 1.22 11.92 18.91
C LYS A 175 2.57 11.66 19.59
N ASP A 176 3.44 10.91 18.93
CA ASP A 176 4.82 10.67 19.32
C ASP A 176 5.70 10.66 18.05
N PRO A 177 6.19 11.83 17.61
CA PRO A 177 6.90 11.95 16.34
C PRO A 177 8.18 11.11 16.27
N VAL A 178 8.85 10.86 17.39
CA VAL A 178 10.09 10.07 17.42
C VAL A 178 9.77 8.61 17.14
N GLN A 179 8.79 8.04 17.85
CA GLN A 179 8.35 6.67 17.58
C GLN A 179 7.68 6.55 16.21
N GLY A 180 6.92 7.57 15.80
CA GLY A 180 6.29 7.64 14.49
C GLY A 180 7.30 7.58 13.35
N LEU A 181 8.38 8.36 13.43
CA LEU A 181 9.46 8.34 12.44
C LEU A 181 10.18 6.98 12.42
N ALA A 182 10.51 6.42 13.58
CA ALA A 182 11.16 5.11 13.67
C ALA A 182 10.30 4.00 13.03
N LEU A 183 8.98 4.06 13.20
CA LEU A 183 8.06 3.13 12.54
C LEU A 183 8.05 3.34 11.02
N ILE A 184 8.01 4.58 10.54
CA ILE A 184 8.06 4.90 9.10
C ILE A 184 9.34 4.33 8.48
N ASP A 185 10.49 4.60 9.10
CA ASP A 185 11.81 4.16 8.61
C ASP A 185 11.88 2.62 8.55
N ARG A 186 11.32 1.93 9.54
CA ARG A 186 11.21 0.46 9.54
C ARG A 186 10.38 -0.04 8.38
N LEU A 187 9.14 0.44 8.25
CA LEU A 187 8.21 -0.01 7.21
C LEU A 187 8.76 0.25 5.81
N PHE A 188 9.38 1.44 5.60
CA PHE A 188 10.08 1.79 4.36
C PHE A 188 11.28 0.87 4.12
N GLY A 189 12.10 0.63 5.15
CA GLY A 189 13.26 -0.26 5.08
C GLY A 189 12.89 -1.68 4.66
N ARG A 190 11.78 -2.21 5.18
CA ARG A 190 11.26 -3.54 4.79
C ARG A 190 10.77 -3.59 3.35
N CYS A 191 10.07 -2.56 2.87
CA CYS A 191 9.76 -2.46 1.44
C CYS A 191 11.02 -2.43 0.58
N TRP A 192 11.99 -1.61 0.95
CA TRP A 192 13.23 -1.47 0.20
C TRP A 192 14.04 -2.77 0.16
N GLN A 193 14.10 -3.49 1.27
CA GLN A 193 14.70 -4.82 1.34
C GLN A 193 14.05 -5.78 0.34
N ALA A 194 12.71 -5.81 0.27
CA ALA A 194 12.00 -6.63 -0.71
C ALA A 194 12.32 -6.23 -2.17
N VAL A 195 12.42 -4.92 -2.45
CA VAL A 195 12.83 -4.42 -3.78
C VAL A 195 14.23 -4.92 -4.13
N GLU A 196 15.20 -4.73 -3.25
CA GLU A 196 16.60 -5.13 -3.47
C GLU A 196 16.73 -6.63 -3.68
N GLU A 197 16.20 -7.43 -2.76
CA GLU A 197 16.43 -8.88 -2.73
C GLU A 197 15.59 -9.65 -3.77
N GLN A 198 14.43 -9.13 -4.16
CA GLN A 198 13.47 -9.87 -4.99
C GLN A 198 13.28 -9.28 -6.38
N PHE A 199 13.15 -7.95 -6.49
CA PHE A 199 12.85 -7.31 -7.78
C PHE A 199 14.13 -6.93 -8.51
N TYR A 200 15.01 -6.17 -7.87
CA TYR A 200 16.26 -5.70 -8.49
C TYR A 200 17.24 -6.85 -8.73
N ALA A 201 17.30 -7.83 -7.81
CA ALA A 201 18.09 -9.05 -7.99
C ALA A 201 17.52 -10.03 -9.03
N ASP A 202 16.30 -9.83 -9.51
CA ASP A 202 15.72 -10.61 -10.60
C ASP A 202 16.16 -10.02 -11.95
N GLU A 203 17.07 -10.72 -12.64
CA GLU A 203 17.67 -10.22 -13.89
C GLU A 203 16.62 -10.00 -14.99
N ALA A 204 15.58 -10.84 -15.05
CA ALA A 204 14.54 -10.75 -16.08
C ALA A 204 13.63 -9.54 -15.85
N TRP A 205 13.23 -9.30 -14.60
CA TRP A 205 12.50 -8.10 -14.21
C TRP A 205 13.36 -6.86 -14.41
N HIS A 206 14.61 -6.89 -13.95
CA HIS A 206 15.56 -5.78 -14.07
C HIS A 206 15.76 -5.36 -15.52
N ALA A 207 16.07 -6.31 -16.42
CA ALA A 207 16.32 -6.05 -17.83
C ALA A 207 15.08 -5.52 -18.57
N LYS A 208 13.88 -5.89 -18.14
CA LYS A 208 12.62 -5.51 -18.81
C LYS A 208 12.02 -4.21 -18.29
N ILE A 209 12.16 -3.94 -16.99
CA ILE A 209 11.51 -2.81 -16.34
C ILE A 209 12.42 -1.59 -16.24
N LEU A 210 13.72 -1.79 -16.01
CA LEU A 210 14.67 -0.69 -15.86
C LEU A 210 15.51 -0.49 -17.12
N LYS A 211 15.98 0.74 -17.30
CA LYS A 211 16.99 1.02 -18.33
C LYS A 211 18.33 0.44 -17.89
N SER A 212 19.13 -0.03 -18.85
CA SER A 212 20.49 -0.50 -18.59
C SER A 212 21.30 0.55 -17.84
N GLY A 213 22.05 0.11 -16.81
CA GLY A 213 22.90 0.96 -15.99
C GLY A 213 22.20 1.68 -14.83
N VAL A 214 20.89 1.54 -14.65
CA VAL A 214 20.21 2.04 -13.45
C VAL A 214 20.70 1.26 -12.23
N THR A 215 21.32 1.95 -11.29
CA THR A 215 21.78 1.37 -10.03
C THR A 215 20.66 1.33 -8.99
N LEU A 216 20.80 0.46 -7.99
CA LEU A 216 19.89 0.38 -6.85
C LEU A 216 19.74 1.72 -6.12
N ALA A 217 20.83 2.49 -5.96
CA ALA A 217 20.80 3.81 -5.34
C ALA A 217 19.96 4.82 -6.15
N GLN A 218 20.17 4.87 -7.47
CA GLN A 218 19.37 5.71 -8.37
C GLN A 218 17.89 5.31 -8.35
N LEU A 219 17.60 4.01 -8.31
CA LEU A 219 16.23 3.52 -8.20
C LEU A 219 15.54 4.02 -6.92
N LYS A 220 16.27 4.04 -5.80
CA LYS A 220 15.76 4.49 -4.50
C LYS A 220 15.31 5.94 -4.52
N ASP A 221 16.06 6.80 -5.21
CA ASP A 221 15.78 8.23 -5.34
C ASP A 221 14.49 8.51 -6.12
N HIS A 222 13.98 7.52 -6.85
CA HIS A 222 12.75 7.61 -7.63
C HIS A 222 11.53 6.97 -6.95
N VAL A 223 11.70 6.30 -5.81
CA VAL A 223 10.60 5.68 -5.07
C VAL A 223 9.58 6.74 -4.66
N VAL A 224 8.30 6.44 -4.88
CA VAL A 224 7.20 7.21 -4.32
C VAL A 224 6.62 6.41 -3.16
N ALA A 225 6.78 6.94 -1.95
CA ALA A 225 6.25 6.33 -0.74
C ALA A 225 5.36 7.31 0.03
N GLY A 226 4.27 6.80 0.61
CA GLY A 226 3.36 7.64 1.39
C GLY A 226 2.18 6.89 1.99
N PHE A 227 1.26 7.65 2.58
CA PHE A 227 0.06 7.15 3.22
C PHE A 227 -1.19 7.64 2.48
N ASN A 228 -2.20 6.78 2.36
CA ASN A 228 -3.52 7.23 1.91
C ASN A 228 -4.17 8.13 2.97
N TYR A 229 -4.78 9.23 2.52
CA TYR A 229 -5.68 10.01 3.37
C TYR A 229 -6.87 10.58 2.57
N PRO A 230 -8.11 10.26 2.97
CA PRO A 230 -8.48 9.33 4.03
C PRO A 230 -8.10 7.87 3.68
N PRO A 231 -7.79 7.02 4.68
CA PRO A 231 -7.40 5.64 4.40
C PRO A 231 -8.61 4.83 3.90
N SER A 232 -8.37 3.93 2.95
CA SER A 232 -9.34 2.92 2.50
C SER A 232 -9.39 1.71 3.46
N GLN A 233 -8.26 1.41 4.11
CA GLN A 233 -8.10 0.38 5.14
C GLN A 233 -7.64 1.03 6.43
N TYR A 234 -8.35 0.81 7.54
CA TYR A 234 -8.16 1.49 8.82
C TYR A 234 -7.01 0.85 9.59
N HIS A 235 -5.87 0.72 8.93
CA HIS A 235 -4.63 0.21 9.46
C HIS A 235 -3.50 0.87 8.68
N LEU A 236 -2.54 1.42 9.40
CA LEU A 236 -1.44 2.18 8.84
C LEU A 236 -0.68 1.32 7.84
N HIS A 237 -0.50 1.84 6.65
CA HIS A 237 0.25 1.17 5.59
C HIS A 237 1.00 2.21 4.77
N ILE A 238 2.28 1.96 4.51
CA ILE A 238 3.02 2.70 3.50
C ILE A 238 2.68 2.06 2.16
N GLN A 239 2.16 2.85 1.22
CA GLN A 239 2.23 2.52 -0.20
C GLN A 239 3.63 2.85 -0.70
N PHE A 240 4.30 1.88 -1.29
CA PHE A 240 5.66 1.97 -1.76
C PHE A 240 5.70 1.60 -3.24
N ILE A 241 5.85 2.60 -4.09
CA ILE A 241 5.74 2.45 -5.54
C ILE A 241 7.10 2.71 -6.17
N VAL A 242 7.67 1.69 -6.78
CA VAL A 242 8.89 1.81 -7.59
C VAL A 242 8.48 2.09 -9.04
N PRO A 243 8.91 3.19 -9.67
CA PRO A 243 8.66 3.45 -11.08
C PRO A 243 9.32 2.39 -12.00
N PRO A 244 8.84 2.24 -13.25
CA PRO A 244 7.88 3.08 -13.94
C PRO A 244 6.44 2.84 -13.48
N PHE A 245 5.63 3.90 -13.46
CA PHE A 245 4.18 3.77 -13.32
C PHE A 245 3.58 3.09 -14.54
N LEU A 246 2.47 2.37 -14.34
CA LEU A 246 1.67 1.87 -15.45
C LEU A 246 1.19 3.03 -16.35
N PRO A 247 0.98 2.81 -17.66
CA PRO A 247 0.70 3.89 -18.61
C PRO A 247 -0.47 4.79 -18.22
N PHE A 248 -1.55 4.21 -17.69
CA PHE A 248 -2.72 4.96 -17.23
C PHE A 248 -2.37 5.90 -16.06
N GLN A 249 -1.65 5.40 -15.05
CA GLN A 249 -1.19 6.15 -13.88
C GLN A 249 -0.21 7.24 -14.28
N TRP A 250 0.68 6.97 -15.24
CA TRP A 250 1.57 7.98 -15.81
C TRP A 250 0.79 9.10 -16.52
N ALA A 251 -0.24 8.75 -17.30
CA ALA A 251 -1.10 9.74 -17.95
C ALA A 251 -1.83 10.64 -16.92
N LEU A 252 -2.38 10.06 -15.86
CA LEU A 252 -3.00 10.83 -14.76
C LEU A 252 -1.99 11.77 -14.09
N TYR A 253 -0.77 11.30 -13.83
CA TYR A 253 0.30 12.13 -13.28
C TYR A 253 0.61 13.34 -14.19
N LEU A 254 0.75 13.11 -15.50
CA LEU A 254 0.99 14.19 -16.46
C LEU A 254 -0.18 15.19 -16.53
N GLN A 255 -1.42 14.72 -16.45
CA GLN A 255 -2.61 15.58 -16.40
C GLN A 255 -2.61 16.46 -15.15
N ALA A 256 -2.33 15.88 -13.97
CA ALA A 256 -2.25 16.61 -12.72
C ALA A 256 -1.15 17.69 -12.75
N GLN A 257 0.03 17.36 -13.30
CA GLN A 257 1.10 18.34 -13.49
C GLN A 257 0.67 19.51 -14.38
N ARG A 258 -0.01 19.24 -15.49
CA ARG A 258 -0.52 20.28 -16.40
C ARG A 258 -1.55 21.17 -15.70
N ALA A 259 -2.47 20.59 -14.93
CA ALA A 259 -3.45 21.33 -14.14
C ALA A 259 -2.77 22.25 -13.11
N ALA A 260 -1.77 21.75 -12.37
CA ALA A 260 -1.01 22.53 -11.40
C ALA A 260 -0.19 23.67 -12.04
N ARG A 261 0.33 23.48 -13.25
CA ARG A 261 1.00 24.57 -14.00
C ARG A 261 0.02 25.65 -14.43
N ARG A 262 -1.19 25.27 -14.89
CA ARG A 262 -2.24 26.22 -15.29
C ARG A 262 -2.69 27.09 -14.12
N THR A 263 -2.89 26.51 -12.94
CA THR A 263 -3.26 27.29 -11.74
C THR A 263 -2.15 28.25 -11.31
N ARG A 264 -0.87 27.85 -11.40
CA ARG A 264 0.27 28.76 -11.15
C ARG A 264 0.34 29.92 -12.16
N HIS A 265 0.10 29.67 -13.45
CA HIS A 265 0.05 30.73 -14.45
C HIS A 265 -1.12 31.71 -14.24
N HIS A 266 -2.29 31.21 -13.82
CA HIS A 266 -3.41 32.08 -13.46
C HIS A 266 -3.16 32.88 -12.17
N ALA A 267 -2.53 32.28 -11.16
CA ALA A 267 -2.13 32.99 -9.95
C ALA A 267 -1.09 34.10 -10.25
N HIS A 268 -0.18 33.88 -11.20
CA HIS A 268 0.78 34.91 -11.63
C HIS A 268 0.16 36.02 -12.49
N ARG A 269 -0.84 35.73 -13.34
CA ARG A 269 -1.54 36.76 -14.11
C ARG A 269 -2.43 37.67 -13.24
N ARG A 270 -3.04 37.15 -12.17
CA ARG A 270 -3.84 37.96 -11.22
C ARG A 270 -3.01 38.86 -10.31
N ARG A 271 -1.67 38.72 -10.27
CA ARG A 271 -0.75 39.63 -9.55
C ARG A 271 -0.21 40.79 -10.40
N ARG A 272 -0.76 41.03 -11.60
CA ARG A 272 -0.48 42.23 -12.42
C ARG A 272 -1.66 43.21 -12.48
N VAL A 273 -2.41 43.33 -11.39
CA VAL A 273 -3.14 44.58 -11.11
C VAL A 273 -2.14 45.48 -10.38
N PRO A 274 -1.85 46.70 -10.85
CA PRO A 274 -0.97 47.60 -10.12
C PRO A 274 -1.66 47.98 -8.81
N LEU A 275 -1.20 47.40 -7.71
CA LEU A 275 -1.40 47.96 -6.38
C LEU A 275 -0.50 49.20 -6.29
N GLN A 276 -1.04 50.35 -6.66
CA GLN A 276 -0.59 51.61 -6.08
C GLN A 276 -0.89 51.53 -4.58
N GLY A 277 0.15 51.63 -3.76
CA GLY A 277 -0.02 51.88 -2.33
C GLY A 277 0.72 50.89 -1.43
N GLN A 278 1.87 51.37 -0.96
CA GLN A 278 2.46 51.09 0.35
C GLN A 278 3.13 49.72 0.55
N GLY A 279 4.44 49.83 0.80
CA GLY A 279 5.35 48.71 0.93
C GLY A 279 5.15 47.91 2.21
N CYS A 280 5.41 46.61 2.09
CA CYS A 280 6.17 45.88 3.10
C CYS A 280 6.84 44.70 2.40
N GLY A 281 8.17 44.66 2.46
CA GLY A 281 8.99 43.71 1.73
C GLY A 281 8.96 42.32 2.33
N LEU A 282 8.80 41.30 1.49
CA LEU A 282 9.13 39.91 1.82
C LEU A 282 9.73 39.22 0.58
N ARG A 283 11.02 38.89 0.72
CA ARG A 283 11.88 38.28 -0.30
C ARG A 283 11.47 36.82 -0.55
N ARG A 284 11.66 36.39 -1.80
CA ARG A 284 11.59 35.00 -2.25
C ARG A 284 12.87 34.25 -1.83
N GLY A 285 12.71 33.00 -1.41
CA GLY A 285 13.78 32.02 -1.30
C GLY A 285 13.23 30.70 -0.74
N PHE A 286 12.98 29.72 -1.60
CA PHE A 286 12.69 28.34 -1.20
C PHE A 286 13.57 27.41 -2.03
N PRO A 287 14.60 26.82 -1.44
CA PRO A 287 15.10 25.53 -1.89
C PRO A 287 15.15 24.52 -0.72
N SER A 288 14.74 23.28 -1.03
CA SER A 288 15.24 22.01 -0.47
C SER A 288 15.88 22.03 0.93
N VAL A 289 15.11 21.90 2.02
CA VAL A 289 15.64 21.41 3.31
C VAL A 289 14.54 20.68 4.09
N LEU A 290 14.55 19.35 4.07
CA LEU A 290 13.96 18.51 5.12
C LEU A 290 14.98 17.47 5.65
N ARG A 291 16.28 17.77 5.51
CA ARG A 291 17.36 16.87 5.94
C ARG A 291 18.39 17.47 6.90
N SER A 292 18.21 18.68 7.43
CA SER A 292 19.24 19.30 8.31
C SER A 292 18.74 19.83 9.67
N LEU A 293 17.62 19.34 10.21
CA LEU A 293 17.15 19.75 11.54
C LEU A 293 17.28 18.71 12.65
N TRP A 294 17.89 17.54 12.38
CA TRP A 294 17.88 16.42 13.34
C TRP A 294 19.23 15.73 13.57
N SER A 295 20.34 16.39 13.25
CA SER A 295 21.67 15.85 13.52
C SER A 295 22.60 16.91 14.11
N GLN A 296 22.53 17.09 15.43
CA GLN A 296 23.72 17.37 16.26
C GLN A 296 23.53 16.83 17.69
N PRO A 297 24.55 16.19 18.29
CA PRO A 297 24.52 15.73 19.67
C PRO A 297 24.80 16.92 20.61
N ARG A 298 23.91 17.19 21.57
CA ARG A 298 24.23 18.08 22.69
C ARG A 298 24.67 17.24 23.89
N GLY A 299 25.89 17.49 24.35
CA GLY A 299 26.46 16.97 25.59
C GLY A 299 25.78 17.52 26.86
N PRO A 300 26.24 17.09 28.04
CA PRO A 300 25.39 17.02 29.24
C PRO A 300 25.45 18.26 30.13
N GLY A 301 24.33 18.56 30.78
CA GLY A 301 24.24 19.41 31.96
C GLY A 301 22.83 20.03 32.16
N PRO A 302 22.48 20.48 33.37
CA PRO A 302 22.45 19.74 34.63
C PRO A 302 21.01 19.51 35.13
N VAL A 303 20.93 18.67 36.16
CA VAL A 303 19.73 18.21 36.86
C VAL A 303 18.97 19.35 37.53
N ALA A 304 17.66 19.45 37.29
CA ALA A 304 16.70 20.00 38.25
C ALA A 304 15.36 19.28 38.11
N ALA A 305 14.99 18.64 39.22
CA ALA A 305 13.79 17.84 39.38
C ALA A 305 12.55 18.73 39.55
N THR A 306 11.42 18.31 38.97
CA THR A 306 10.18 17.89 39.66
C THR A 306 8.97 18.11 38.76
N GLY A 307 8.24 17.03 38.51
CA GLY A 307 7.07 16.99 37.62
C GLY A 307 6.55 15.57 37.59
N LEU A 308 6.09 15.12 38.75
CA LEU A 308 5.69 13.76 39.09
C LEU A 308 4.46 13.31 38.28
N TRP A 309 4.63 12.92 37.01
CA TRP A 309 3.62 12.12 36.32
C TRP A 309 3.74 10.67 36.79
N ARG A 310 2.76 10.27 37.61
CA ARG A 310 2.54 8.88 38.02
C ARG A 310 2.64 7.98 36.80
N ARG A 311 3.61 7.06 36.82
CA ARG A 311 3.63 5.87 35.98
C ARG A 311 2.35 5.09 36.23
N GLY A 312 1.31 5.38 35.44
CA GLY A 312 0.29 4.40 35.15
C GLY A 312 1.00 3.22 34.54
N ARG A 313 1.08 2.11 35.27
CA ARG A 313 1.58 0.84 34.75
C ARG A 313 0.81 0.58 33.47
N ALA A 314 1.47 0.77 32.33
CA ALA A 314 1.14 0.00 31.15
C ALA A 314 1.27 -1.45 31.62
N ARG A 315 0.12 -2.08 31.92
CA ARG A 315 0.09 -3.52 32.06
C ARG A 315 0.69 -4.01 30.76
N ARG A 316 1.87 -4.64 30.85
CA ARG A 316 2.30 -5.60 29.84
C ARG A 316 1.06 -6.43 29.57
N TRP A 317 0.50 -6.28 28.38
CA TRP A 317 -0.45 -7.23 27.89
C TRP A 317 0.33 -8.54 27.78
N SER A 318 0.21 -9.38 28.81
CA SER A 318 0.28 -10.82 28.65
C SER A 318 -1.01 -11.25 27.93
N GLY A 319 -1.16 -10.79 26.68
CA GLY A 319 -1.92 -11.55 25.71
C GLY A 319 -1.24 -12.91 25.65
N ALA A 320 -2.05 -13.97 25.66
CA ALA A 320 -1.59 -15.33 25.58
C ALA A 320 -0.40 -15.42 24.60
N ARG A 321 0.73 -15.92 25.09
CA ARG A 321 1.80 -16.40 24.21
C ARG A 321 1.21 -17.55 23.39
N LEU A 322 0.61 -17.24 22.26
CA LEU A 322 0.66 -18.11 21.11
C LEU A 322 2.11 -18.05 20.61
N SER A 323 2.98 -18.76 21.33
CA SER A 323 4.28 -19.13 20.82
C SER A 323 4.05 -19.98 19.57
N LEU A 324 4.04 -19.36 18.39
CA LEU A 324 4.22 -20.08 17.14
C LEU A 324 5.61 -20.73 17.18
N HIS A 325 5.66 -21.97 17.65
CA HIS A 325 6.83 -22.83 17.46
C HIS A 325 6.94 -23.16 15.97
N LEU A 326 7.65 -22.28 15.23
CA LEU A 326 8.29 -22.63 13.98
C LEU A 326 9.32 -23.74 14.26
N ARG A 327 8.87 -24.99 14.22
CA ARG A 327 9.75 -26.15 14.12
C ARG A 327 10.47 -26.06 12.78
N ARG A 328 11.68 -25.51 12.77
CA ARG A 328 12.67 -25.75 11.71
C ARG A 328 12.89 -27.26 11.60
N ARG A 329 12.24 -27.93 10.64
CA ARG A 329 12.62 -29.28 10.23
C ARG A 329 14.01 -29.19 9.60
N ARG A 330 15.03 -29.63 10.34
CA ARG A 330 16.36 -29.90 9.76
C ARG A 330 16.22 -30.95 8.65
N PRO A 331 16.89 -30.80 7.50
CA PRO A 331 16.93 -31.85 6.49
C PRO A 331 17.59 -33.09 7.09
N ARG A 332 16.91 -34.24 7.00
CA ARG A 332 17.49 -35.54 7.34
C ARG A 332 18.64 -35.81 6.37
N GLY A 333 19.85 -35.90 6.92
CA GLY A 333 21.05 -36.28 6.18
C GLY A 333 20.89 -37.66 5.53
N ARG A 334 21.35 -37.75 4.28
CA ARG A 334 21.50 -39.00 3.54
C ARG A 334 22.42 -39.95 4.30
N HIS A 335 21.91 -41.14 4.62
CA HIS A 335 22.73 -42.27 5.04
C HIS A 335 23.65 -42.68 3.87
N ARG A 336 24.96 -42.45 4.01
CA ARG A 336 26.00 -43.18 3.27
C ARG A 336 26.21 -44.50 4.00
N SER A 337 25.76 -45.62 3.43
CA SER A 337 26.22 -46.95 3.84
C SER A 337 27.61 -47.18 3.25
N ARG A 338 28.58 -47.34 4.14
CA ARG A 338 29.96 -47.69 3.83
C ARG A 338 30.08 -49.21 3.90
N ARG A 339 30.80 -49.74 2.91
CA ARG A 339 31.26 -51.12 2.72
C ARG A 339 31.60 -51.86 4.03
N GLN A 340 31.15 -53.11 4.11
CA GLN A 340 31.89 -54.20 4.74
C GLN A 340 32.14 -55.25 3.66
N GLY A 341 33.39 -55.67 3.55
CA GLY A 341 33.84 -56.70 2.64
C GLY A 341 33.56 -58.10 3.19
N HIS A 342 33.56 -59.08 2.29
CA HIS A 342 33.89 -60.45 2.62
C HIS A 342 34.85 -61.01 1.58
N ALA A 343 35.92 -61.58 2.10
CA ALA A 343 36.86 -62.44 1.42
C ALA A 343 36.29 -63.87 1.29
N GLY A 344 36.78 -64.59 0.29
CA GLY A 344 36.54 -66.02 0.02
C GLY A 344 36.25 -66.19 -1.48
N GLY A 345 37.01 -66.88 -2.31
CA GLY A 345 38.00 -67.92 -2.07
C GLY A 345 37.59 -69.17 -2.85
N ARG A 346 38.09 -69.29 -4.09
CA ARG A 346 38.50 -70.48 -4.87
C ARG A 346 38.40 -70.19 -6.35
#